data_AF-A0A497G7F3-F1
#
_entry.id   AF-A0A497G7F3-F1
#
_cell.length_a   1.000
_cell.length_b   1.000
_cell.length_c   1.000
_cell.angle_alpha   90.00
_cell.angle_beta   90.00
_cell.angle_gamma   90.00
#
_symmetry.space_group_name_H-M   'P 1'
#
loop_
_entity.id
_entity.type
_entity.pdbx_description
1 polymer ?
#
loop_
_entity_poly.entity_id
_entity_poly.type
_entity_poly.pdbx_seq_one_letter_code
_entity_poly.pdbx_strand_id
1 'polypeptide(L)'
;MMQRKSCKIDEKILLDWGVKIGAAAKRENIRSSQLENIITTLEAFADPKACLLGVAAYAFRQVQRLKKRSSITAKLIGRAMLQLYQSGCGKKEACKVLRFAKWVYEALPQNYPIPGRLEDLTLEKLIEHLARAR
;
A
#
# COMPACT_ATOMS: atom_id res chain seq x y z
N MET A 1 -27.47 16.27 1.48
CA MET A 1 -26.78 15.21 2.26
C MET A 1 -26.42 14.07 1.31
N MET A 2 -25.14 13.91 0.95
CA MET A 2 -24.70 12.77 0.13
C MET A 2 -24.70 11.51 1.00
N GLN A 3 -25.51 10.52 0.63
CA GLN A 3 -25.49 9.21 1.25
C GLN A 3 -24.07 8.63 1.17
N ARG A 4 -23.46 8.35 2.32
CA ARG A 4 -22.18 7.62 2.37
C ARG A 4 -22.47 6.19 1.90
N LYS A 5 -22.24 5.90 0.62
CA LYS A 5 -22.14 4.50 0.16
C LYS A 5 -21.03 3.86 1.00
N SER A 6 -21.41 2.87 1.79
CA SER A 6 -20.47 2.10 2.61
C SER A 6 -19.44 1.41 1.73
N CYS A 7 -18.16 1.49 2.11
CA CYS A 7 -17.08 0.72 1.47
C CYS A 7 -17.39 -0.77 1.63
N LYS A 8 -17.27 -1.53 0.54
CA LYS A 8 -17.62 -2.96 0.49
C LYS A 8 -16.44 -3.90 0.78
N ILE A 9 -15.30 -3.37 1.22
CA ILE A 9 -14.08 -4.15 1.48
C ILE A 9 -13.94 -4.37 2.98
N ASP A 10 -13.65 -5.61 3.37
CA ASP A 10 -13.27 -6.00 4.73
C ASP A 10 -11.95 -5.34 5.14
N GLU A 11 -11.86 -4.87 6.39
CA GLU A 11 -10.64 -4.29 6.95
C GLU A 11 -9.43 -5.23 6.86
N LYS A 12 -9.63 -6.55 6.97
CA LYS A 12 -8.56 -7.55 6.77
C LYS A 12 -7.91 -7.42 5.40
N ILE A 13 -8.69 -7.17 4.34
CA ILE A 13 -8.19 -6.98 2.98
C ILE A 13 -7.35 -5.69 2.89
N LEU A 14 -7.75 -4.63 3.60
CA LEU A 14 -6.96 -3.38 3.66
C LEU A 14 -5.60 -3.63 4.32
N LEU A 15 -5.58 -4.40 5.41
CA LEU A 15 -4.36 -4.75 6.12
C LEU A 15 -3.48 -5.69 5.28
N ASP A 16 -4.06 -6.66 4.59
CA ASP A 16 -3.35 -7.54 3.65
C ASP A 16 -2.70 -6.73 2.53
N TRP A 17 -3.40 -5.73 1.97
CA TRP A 17 -2.78 -4.80 1.01
C TRP A 17 -1.61 -4.04 1.62
N GLY A 18 -1.78 -3.53 2.84
CA GLY A 18 -0.71 -2.83 3.55
C GLY A 18 0.53 -3.72 3.73
N VAL A 19 0.35 -4.98 4.14
CA VAL A 19 1.42 -5.97 4.25
C VAL A 19 2.16 -6.17 2.92
N LYS A 20 1.43 -6.42 1.83
CA LYS A 20 2.02 -6.64 0.50
C LYS A 20 2.86 -5.44 0.06
N ILE A 21 2.32 -4.22 0.22
CA ILE A 21 3.00 -2.98 -0.17
C ILE A 21 4.24 -2.74 0.71
N GLY A 22 4.12 -2.87 2.03
CA GLY A 22 5.22 -2.62 2.97
C GLY A 22 6.38 -3.60 2.78
N ALA A 23 6.06 -4.89 2.62
CA ALA A 23 7.06 -5.92 2.33
C ALA A 23 7.74 -5.68 0.98
N ALA A 24 6.98 -5.33 -0.07
CA ALA A 24 7.54 -4.97 -1.37
C ALA A 24 8.48 -3.75 -1.29
N ALA A 25 8.05 -2.70 -0.57
CA ALA A 25 8.84 -1.49 -0.37
C ALA A 25 10.16 -1.80 0.35
N LYS A 26 10.14 -2.74 1.30
CA LYS A 26 11.33 -3.16 2.04
C LYS A 26 12.30 -3.87 1.12
N ARG A 27 11.81 -4.83 0.33
CA ARG A 27 12.62 -5.57 -0.66
C ARG A 27 13.23 -4.66 -1.72
N GLU A 28 12.50 -3.63 -2.15
CA GLU A 28 12.98 -2.65 -3.13
C GLU A 28 13.84 -1.53 -2.53
N ASN A 29 14.10 -1.59 -1.21
CA ASN A 29 14.84 -0.59 -0.44
C ASN A 29 14.36 0.84 -0.72
N ILE A 30 13.05 1.04 -0.74
CA ILE A 30 12.42 2.34 -0.94
C ILE A 30 12.67 3.20 0.29
N ARG A 31 13.10 4.46 0.11
CA ARG A 31 13.34 5.36 1.24
C ARG A 31 12.02 5.61 1.99
N SER A 32 12.04 5.61 3.32
CA SER A 32 10.82 5.82 4.14
C SER A 32 10.07 7.11 3.73
N SER A 33 10.80 8.19 3.45
CA SER A 33 10.23 9.46 2.97
C SER A 33 9.45 9.34 1.65
N GLN A 34 9.73 8.34 0.81
CA GLN A 34 8.94 8.09 -0.40
C GLN A 34 7.56 7.50 -0.07
N LEU A 35 7.46 6.64 0.95
CA LEU A 35 6.17 6.14 1.43
C LEU A 35 5.35 7.27 2.07
N GLU A 36 5.99 8.15 2.83
CA GLU A 36 5.34 9.33 3.40
C GLU A 36 4.81 10.27 2.32
N ASN A 37 5.61 10.55 1.28
CA ASN A 37 5.16 11.35 0.14
C ASN A 37 3.94 10.73 -0.58
N ILE A 38 3.89 9.41 -0.71
CA ILE A 38 2.74 8.69 -1.29
C ILE A 38 1.50 8.87 -0.40
N ILE A 39 1.64 8.75 0.93
CA ILE A 39 0.54 8.98 1.87
C ILE A 39 0.03 10.43 1.78
N THR A 40 0.95 11.41 1.82
CA THR A 40 0.62 12.84 1.74
C THR A 40 -0.06 13.20 0.42
N THR A 41 0.20 12.46 -0.65
CA THR A 41 -0.47 12.67 -1.95
C THR A 41 -1.99 12.49 -1.87
N LEU A 42 -2.52 11.73 -0.90
CA LEU A 42 -3.97 11.65 -0.65
C LEU A 42 -4.59 13.01 -0.27
N GLU A 43 -3.79 13.93 0.29
CA GLU A 43 -4.22 15.27 0.70
C GLU A 43 -4.27 16.26 -0.45
N ALA A 44 -3.62 15.96 -1.58
CA ALA A 44 -3.58 16.85 -2.74
C ALA A 44 -4.91 16.93 -3.52
N PHE A 45 -5.92 16.13 -3.16
CA PHE A 45 -7.18 15.99 -3.87
C PHE A 45 -8.37 16.21 -2.94
N ALA A 46 -9.32 17.02 -3.38
CA ALA A 46 -10.56 17.29 -2.64
C ALA A 46 -11.55 16.11 -2.68
N ASP A 47 -11.65 15.42 -3.82
CA ASP A 47 -12.56 14.29 -3.99
C ASP A 47 -12.02 13.04 -3.27
N PRO A 48 -12.76 12.48 -2.29
CA PRO A 48 -12.29 11.34 -1.51
C PRO A 48 -12.12 10.03 -2.30
N LYS A 49 -12.66 9.90 -3.50
CA LYS A 49 -12.54 8.69 -4.34
C LYS A 49 -11.51 8.87 -5.44
N ALA A 50 -11.55 9.98 -6.16
CA ALA A 50 -10.61 10.27 -7.24
C ALA A 50 -9.16 10.36 -6.74
N CYS A 51 -8.96 10.72 -5.47
CA CYS A 51 -7.63 10.73 -4.86
C CYS A 51 -6.92 9.37 -4.93
N LEU A 52 -7.64 8.24 -4.94
CA LEU A 52 -7.07 6.90 -5.08
C LEU A 52 -6.38 6.73 -6.44
N LEU A 53 -7.04 7.19 -7.51
CA LEU A 53 -6.47 7.15 -8.87
C LEU A 53 -5.26 8.11 -8.98
N GLY A 54 -5.35 9.28 -8.34
CA GLY A 54 -4.24 10.23 -8.24
C GLY A 54 -3.01 9.63 -7.55
N VAL A 55 -3.20 8.93 -6.43
CA VAL A 55 -2.12 8.22 -5.74
C VAL A 55 -1.54 7.08 -6.57
N ALA A 56 -2.38 6.30 -7.25
CA ALA A 56 -1.92 5.26 -8.16
C ALA A 56 -1.01 5.83 -9.26
N ALA A 57 -1.45 6.91 -9.92
CA ALA A 57 -0.66 7.60 -10.94
C ALA A 57 0.65 8.17 -10.36
N TYR A 58 0.59 8.77 -9.16
CA TYR A 58 1.77 9.30 -8.49
C TYR A 58 2.81 8.22 -8.20
N ALA A 59 2.39 7.04 -7.74
CA ALA A 59 3.29 5.92 -7.49
C ALA A 59 4.06 5.51 -8.77
N PHE A 60 3.37 5.39 -9.91
CA PHE A 60 4.03 5.11 -11.20
C PHE A 60 4.93 6.26 -11.66
N ARG A 61 4.53 7.52 -11.45
CA ARG A 61 5.39 8.68 -11.72
C ARG A 61 6.70 8.62 -10.95
N GLN A 62 6.70 8.18 -9.68
CA GLN A 62 7.93 8.04 -8.91
C GLN A 62 8.90 7.01 -9.51
N VAL A 63 8.39 5.93 -10.10
CA VAL A 63 9.22 4.93 -10.80
C VAL A 63 9.96 5.59 -11.96
N GLN A 64 9.23 6.33 -12.80
CA GLN A 64 9.79 7.03 -13.95
C GLN A 64 10.80 8.10 -13.52
N ARG A 65 10.47 8.90 -12.49
CA ARG A 65 11.35 9.96 -11.96
C ARG A 65 12.68 9.43 -11.46
N LEU A 66 12.69 8.23 -10.87
CA LEU A 66 13.90 7.56 -10.40
C LEU A 66 14.63 6.78 -11.50
N LYS A 67 14.20 6.93 -12.77
CA LYS A 67 14.73 6.19 -13.93
C LYS A 67 14.73 4.66 -13.72
N LYS A 68 13.79 4.15 -12.92
CA LYS A 68 13.62 2.70 -12.72
C LYS A 68 12.78 2.13 -13.87
N ARG A 69 13.17 0.96 -14.39
CA ARG A 69 12.38 0.26 -15.43
C ARG A 69 11.05 -0.27 -14.89
N SER A 70 11.01 -0.67 -13.61
CA SER A 70 9.79 -1.13 -12.95
C SER A 70 9.89 -1.02 -11.43
N SER A 71 8.75 -1.06 -10.75
CA SER A 71 8.65 -1.25 -9.29
C SER A 71 7.42 -2.09 -8.97
N ILE A 72 7.64 -3.15 -8.20
CA ILE A 72 6.62 -4.02 -7.65
C ILE A 72 5.80 -3.27 -6.61
N THR A 73 6.42 -2.41 -5.80
CA THR A 73 5.70 -1.55 -4.85
C THR A 73 4.71 -0.64 -5.57
N ALA A 74 5.13 0.05 -6.64
CA ALA A 74 4.22 0.91 -7.41
C ALA A 74 3.08 0.12 -8.06
N LYS A 75 3.35 -1.09 -8.57
CA LYS A 75 2.31 -1.99 -9.12
C LYS A 75 1.30 -2.39 -8.05
N LEU A 76 1.76 -2.76 -6.84
CA LEU A 76 0.88 -3.15 -5.74
C LEU A 76 0.05 -1.96 -5.23
N ILE A 77 0.64 -0.77 -5.10
CA ILE A 77 -0.10 0.45 -4.78
C ILE A 77 -1.17 0.72 -5.84
N GLY A 78 -0.82 0.67 -7.13
CA GLY A 78 -1.76 0.88 -8.22
C GLY A 78 -2.93 -0.11 -8.18
N ARG A 79 -2.65 -1.40 -7.95
CA ARG A 79 -3.68 -2.44 -7.81
C ARG A 79 -4.57 -2.23 -6.58
N ALA A 80 -3.98 -1.93 -5.43
CA ALA A 80 -4.73 -1.67 -4.21
C ALA A 80 -5.69 -0.48 -4.39
N MET A 81 -5.16 0.66 -4.85
CA MET A 81 -5.97 1.87 -5.05
C MET A 81 -7.09 1.65 -6.07
N LEU A 82 -6.82 0.90 -7.16
CA LEU A 82 -7.84 0.57 -8.15
C LEU A 82 -8.93 -0.33 -7.58
N GLN A 83 -8.58 -1.35 -6.79
CA GLN A 83 -9.57 -2.22 -6.14
C GLN A 83 -10.43 -1.44 -5.14
N LEU A 84 -9.83 -0.58 -4.32
CA LEU A 84 -10.55 0.26 -3.37
C LEU A 84 -11.52 1.20 -4.10
N TYR A 85 -11.07 1.82 -5.20
CA TYR A 85 -11.89 2.69 -6.02
C TYR A 85 -13.10 1.95 -6.62
N GLN A 86 -12.87 0.78 -7.22
CA GLN A 86 -13.91 -0.07 -7.81
C GLN A 86 -14.90 -0.59 -6.75
N SER A 87 -14.45 -0.77 -5.51
CA SER A 87 -15.29 -1.22 -4.40
C SER A 87 -16.03 -0.08 -3.69
N GLY A 88 -15.93 1.15 -4.21
CA GLY A 88 -16.62 2.33 -3.71
C GLY A 88 -16.01 2.94 -2.45
N CYS A 89 -14.81 2.49 -2.05
CA CYS A 89 -14.06 3.02 -0.92
C CYS A 89 -13.39 4.36 -1.28
N GLY A 90 -12.81 5.04 -0.30
CA GLY A 90 -12.21 6.35 -0.51
C GLY A 90 -10.97 6.58 0.35
N LYS A 91 -10.67 7.87 0.54
CA LYS A 91 -9.44 8.36 1.18
C LYS A 91 -9.16 7.72 2.52
N LYS A 92 -10.19 7.46 3.33
CA LYS A 92 -10.05 6.84 4.66
C LYS A 92 -9.43 5.45 4.55
N GLU A 93 -9.95 4.61 3.68
CA GLU A 93 -9.47 3.24 3.50
C GLU A 93 -8.10 3.22 2.83
N ALA A 94 -7.87 4.08 1.84
CA ALA A 94 -6.55 4.23 1.22
C ALA A 94 -5.48 4.66 2.25
N CYS A 95 -5.84 5.57 3.17
CA CYS A 95 -4.97 6.02 4.24
C CYS A 95 -4.63 4.87 5.21
N LYS A 96 -5.61 4.04 5.58
CA LYS A 96 -5.37 2.83 6.39
C LYS A 96 -4.35 1.90 5.71
N VAL A 97 -4.57 1.56 4.44
CA VAL A 97 -3.67 0.69 3.65
C VAL A 97 -2.24 1.24 3.65
N LEU A 98 -2.06 2.51 3.29
CA LEU A 98 -0.72 3.08 3.09
C LEU A 98 0.01 3.36 4.41
N ARG A 99 -0.69 3.79 5.46
CA ARG A 99 -0.09 3.94 6.80
C ARG A 99 0.33 2.59 7.36
N PHE A 100 -0.51 1.56 7.22
CA PHE A 100 -0.17 0.21 7.65
C PHE A 100 1.01 -0.35 6.85
N ALA A 101 1.07 -0.09 5.55
CA ALA A 101 2.23 -0.45 4.73
C ALA A 101 3.54 0.17 5.24
N LYS A 102 3.50 1.43 5.69
CA LYS A 102 4.65 2.08 6.32
C LYS A 102 5.09 1.35 7.59
N TRP A 103 4.16 1.00 8.47
CA TRP A 103 4.48 0.24 9.69
C TRP A 103 5.13 -1.09 9.37
N VAL A 104 4.61 -1.84 8.39
CA VAL A 104 5.21 -3.11 7.96
C VAL A 104 6.62 -2.88 7.42
N TYR A 105 6.82 -1.87 6.56
CA TYR A 105 8.14 -1.51 6.04
C TYR A 105 9.16 -1.20 7.15
N GLU A 106 8.74 -0.46 8.18
CA GLU A 106 9.57 -0.05 9.32
C GLU A 106 9.86 -1.22 10.27
N ALA A 107 8.90 -2.13 10.47
CA ALA A 107 9.04 -3.29 11.36
C ALA A 107 9.94 -4.39 10.82
N LEU A 108 10.03 -4.54 9.49
CA LEU A 108 10.89 -5.55 8.88
C LEU A 108 12.37 -5.16 8.96
N PRO A 109 13.31 -6.10 9.24
CA PRO A 109 14.73 -5.82 9.12
C PRO A 109 15.15 -5.65 7.65
N GLN A 110 16.33 -5.06 7.44
CA GLN A 110 16.90 -4.98 6.10
C GLN A 110 17.21 -6.38 5.57
N ASN A 111 16.93 -6.62 4.28
CA ASN A 111 17.05 -7.94 3.64
C ASN A 111 16.15 -9.02 4.24
N TYR A 112 15.05 -8.66 4.91
CA TYR A 112 14.11 -9.63 5.45
C TYR A 112 13.66 -10.65 4.37
N PRO A 113 13.78 -11.97 4.63
CA PRO A 113 13.34 -12.98 3.69
C PRO A 113 11.81 -13.00 3.67
N ILE A 114 11.23 -12.41 2.64
CA ILE A 114 9.78 -12.39 2.47
C ILE A 114 9.32 -13.80 2.11
N PRO A 115 8.42 -14.41 2.89
CA PRO A 115 7.98 -15.78 2.63
C PRO A 115 7.13 -15.84 1.36
N GLY A 116 7.50 -16.73 0.44
CA GLY A 116 6.73 -17.01 -0.77
C GLY A 116 6.63 -15.84 -1.75
N ARG A 117 5.54 -15.81 -2.52
CA ARG A 117 5.23 -14.71 -3.45
C ARG A 117 4.56 -13.57 -2.68
N LEU A 118 4.95 -12.33 -2.99
CA LEU A 118 4.40 -11.14 -2.36
C LEU A 118 2.88 -11.03 -2.53
N GLU A 119 2.37 -11.43 -3.69
CA GLU A 119 0.94 -11.36 -4.02
C GLU A 119 0.08 -12.24 -3.08
N ASP A 120 0.68 -13.30 -2.54
CA ASP A 120 0.02 -14.30 -1.67
C ASP A 120 0.25 -14.03 -0.17
N LEU A 121 0.99 -12.96 0.15
CA LEU A 121 1.31 -12.57 1.52
C LEU A 121 0.09 -11.94 2.20
N THR A 122 -0.25 -12.43 3.38
CA THR A 122 -1.32 -11.90 4.23
C THR A 122 -0.73 -11.40 5.55
N LEU A 123 -1.51 -10.63 6.30
CA LEU A 123 -1.13 -10.20 7.64
C LEU A 123 -0.87 -11.40 8.56
N GLU A 124 -1.76 -12.40 8.55
CA GLU A 124 -1.62 -13.62 9.36
C GLU A 124 -0.30 -14.35 9.07
N LYS A 125 -0.01 -14.62 7.78
CA LYS A 125 1.24 -15.27 7.38
C LYS A 125 2.47 -14.47 7.79
N LEU A 126 2.41 -13.14 7.68
CA LEU A 126 3.51 -12.29 8.11
C LEU A 126 3.73 -12.37 9.62
N ILE A 127 2.65 -12.28 10.42
CA ILE A 127 2.72 -12.38 11.88
C ILE A 127 3.25 -13.75 12.31
N GLU A 128 2.75 -14.84 11.72
CA GLU A 128 3.24 -16.20 11.99
C GLU A 128 4.74 -16.32 11.71
N HIS A 129 5.21 -15.76 10.60
CA HIS A 129 6.63 -15.79 10.26
C HIS A 129 7.47 -14.96 11.23
N LEU A 130 7.00 -13.77 11.62
CA LEU A 130 7.69 -12.90 12.59
C LEU A 130 7.72 -13.52 13.99
N ALA A 131 6.66 -14.24 14.38
CA ALA A 131 6.60 -14.93 15.66
C ALA A 131 7.55 -16.14 15.72
N ARG A 132 7.78 -16.83 14.59
CA ARG A 132 8.69 -17.98 14.48
C ARG A 132 10.16 -17.59 14.28
N ALA A 133 10.43 -16.41 13.75
CA ALA A 133 11.78 -15.92 13.49
C ALA A 133 12.50 -15.38 14.75
N ARG A 134 11.96 -15.66 15.94
CA ARG A 134 12.56 -15.32 17.24
C ARG A 134 13.20 -16.53 17.88
#